data_AF-A0A6P0XD58-F1
#
_entry.id   AF-A0A6P0XD58-F1
#
_cell.length_a   1.000
_cell.length_b   1.000
_cell.length_c   1.000
_cell.angle_alpha   90.00
_cell.angle_beta   90.00
_cell.angle_gamma   90.00
#
_symmetry.space_group_name_H-M   'P 1'
#
loop_
_entity.id
_entity.type
_entity.pdbx_description
1 polymer ?
#
loop_
_entity_poly.entity_id
_entity_poly.type
_entity_poly.pdbx_seq_one_letter_code
_entity_poly.pdbx_strand_id
1 'polypeptide(L)'
;QWNLRSINVEEAWNETKGDGVTVAVIDTGVTRVPDLQKTKFVPGYDFVNDQTLATDDNGHGSHVAGTIAQSTNNEYGVAGIAYEASIMPLKVLSASGGGTVSDIAESIKFAADNGADIINMSLGGGGESQIMKEAINYAHSKGVVIIAAAGNAGQNSASYPARYPHVIGVSATDSTGEKASYSNFGAGIDISAPGGSTSGKNEAGGILQETINPENGESVFASFQGTSMASPHVAGVAALIKASGIEDPEEIANILKKSARVIKEDPLNHFGAGQLDAAAAVKLAVKGQITFRDFFRWLHNNGYLSPGFWLDGGAVALLPKLAMVLGSYILAWFLRNYFPFSWSFPLHTGLVAGSSGLFFLRGFYIFDLPQWPMRVMGSSLPEVGGAIQGSGILNPIFASVLIPALLIVLLLGNQEWKWLAIGTTIGVASCLAVSAVVDPAVWGLGSGFAAQIFLVVNVMLCLGLARLAIRTEDKLA
;
A
#
# COMPACT_ATOMS: atom_id res chain seq x y z
N GLN A 1 16.78 11.72 -12.30
CA GLN A 1 16.15 12.62 -11.31
C GLN A 1 16.32 12.03 -9.91
N TRP A 2 16.95 12.75 -8.97
CA TRP A 2 17.25 12.24 -7.62
C TRP A 2 15.99 12.12 -6.75
N ASN A 3 15.06 13.05 -6.93
CA ASN A 3 13.79 13.16 -6.21
C ASN A 3 12.88 11.96 -6.44
N LEU A 4 12.88 11.37 -7.64
CA LEU A 4 12.12 10.16 -7.94
C LEU A 4 12.70 8.93 -7.22
N ARG A 5 14.03 8.85 -7.14
CA ARG A 5 14.73 7.78 -6.42
C ARG A 5 14.53 7.91 -4.91
N SER A 6 14.56 9.13 -4.37
CA SER A 6 14.40 9.34 -2.92
C SER A 6 13.01 8.97 -2.41
N ILE A 7 11.99 8.93 -3.27
CA ILE A 7 10.64 8.47 -2.90
C ILE A 7 10.34 7.04 -3.38
N ASN A 8 11.32 6.30 -3.91
CA ASN A 8 11.14 4.93 -4.41
C ASN A 8 10.04 4.77 -5.48
N VAL A 9 9.86 5.77 -6.36
CA VAL A 9 8.72 5.75 -7.32
C VAL A 9 8.79 4.62 -8.35
N GLU A 10 10.00 4.20 -8.74
CA GLU A 10 10.19 3.16 -9.76
C GLU A 10 9.59 1.80 -9.32
N GLU A 11 9.64 1.48 -8.03
CA GLU A 11 8.99 0.26 -7.50
C GLU A 11 7.47 0.41 -7.48
N ALA A 12 6.95 1.61 -7.18
CA ALA A 12 5.51 1.90 -7.24
C ALA A 12 4.94 1.71 -8.66
N TRP A 13 5.71 2.06 -9.70
CA TRP A 13 5.30 1.89 -11.10
C TRP A 13 5.10 0.44 -11.53
N ASN A 14 5.65 -0.54 -10.81
CA ASN A 14 5.34 -1.95 -11.08
C ASN A 14 3.87 -2.30 -10.80
N GLU A 15 3.21 -1.51 -9.96
CA GLU A 15 1.81 -1.70 -9.55
C GLU A 15 0.84 -0.79 -10.33
N THR A 16 1.15 0.51 -10.42
CA THR A 16 0.27 1.53 -11.03
C THR A 16 1.06 2.76 -11.45
N LYS A 17 0.53 3.52 -12.41
CA LYS A 17 1.13 4.76 -12.92
C LYS A 17 0.15 5.94 -12.88
N GLY A 18 -0.98 5.77 -12.19
CA GLY A 18 -1.99 6.83 -12.02
C GLY A 18 -3.09 6.86 -13.09
N ASP A 19 -3.24 5.81 -13.91
CA ASP A 19 -4.30 5.77 -14.92
C ASP A 19 -5.71 5.93 -14.30
N GLY A 20 -6.57 6.66 -15.01
CA GLY A 20 -7.94 6.94 -14.57
C GLY A 20 -8.08 8.02 -13.50
N VAL A 21 -6.99 8.56 -12.96
CA VAL A 21 -7.02 9.61 -11.94
C VAL A 21 -6.81 10.99 -12.57
N THR A 22 -7.58 11.98 -12.12
CA THR A 22 -7.45 13.39 -12.52
C THR A 22 -6.87 14.24 -11.40
N VAL A 23 -5.75 14.90 -11.67
CA VAL A 23 -5.09 15.83 -10.74
C VAL A 23 -5.27 17.26 -11.22
N ALA A 24 -5.98 18.07 -10.43
CA ALA A 24 -6.10 19.50 -10.63
C ALA A 24 -4.87 20.24 -10.11
N VAL A 25 -4.29 21.05 -10.99
CA VAL A 25 -3.13 21.91 -10.70
C VAL A 25 -3.65 23.34 -10.61
N ILE A 26 -3.86 23.81 -9.38
CA ILE A 26 -4.29 25.18 -9.08
C ILE A 26 -3.03 26.04 -8.93
N ASP A 27 -2.67 26.76 -9.98
CA ASP A 27 -1.36 27.42 -10.12
C ASP A 27 -1.39 28.58 -11.14
N THR A 28 -0.27 28.85 -11.84
CA THR A 28 -0.12 29.88 -12.89
C THR A 28 -0.66 29.45 -14.27
N GLY A 29 -1.30 28.28 -14.35
CA GLY A 29 -1.69 27.63 -15.60
C GLY A 29 -0.72 26.51 -15.99
N VAL A 30 -0.99 25.81 -17.08
CA VAL A 30 -0.11 24.76 -17.62
C VAL A 30 0.02 24.91 -19.13
N THR A 31 1.25 24.99 -19.60
CA THR A 31 1.58 25.02 -21.03
C THR A 31 2.10 23.65 -21.45
N ARG A 32 1.56 23.12 -22.56
CA ARG A 32 1.93 21.80 -23.07
C ARG A 32 3.28 21.84 -23.80
N VAL A 33 4.36 21.82 -23.03
CA VAL A 33 5.74 21.68 -23.50
C VAL A 33 5.97 20.31 -24.19
N PRO A 34 7.05 20.12 -24.98
CA PRO A 34 7.36 18.87 -25.66
C PRO A 34 7.25 17.60 -24.80
N ASP A 35 7.69 17.66 -23.54
CA ASP A 35 7.68 16.56 -22.60
C ASP A 35 6.33 16.41 -21.86
N LEU A 36 5.34 17.26 -22.16
CA LEU A 36 3.93 17.10 -21.75
C LEU A 36 3.02 16.68 -22.92
N GLN A 37 3.58 16.36 -24.09
CA GLN A 37 2.80 16.02 -25.27
C GLN A 37 1.99 14.72 -25.10
N LYS A 38 2.52 13.73 -24.38
CA LYS A 38 1.81 12.46 -24.12
C LYS A 38 0.97 12.51 -22.84
N THR A 39 1.17 13.51 -21.99
CA THR A 39 0.36 13.73 -20.77
C THR A 39 -1.10 13.99 -21.16
N LYS A 40 -2.04 13.34 -20.47
CA LYS A 40 -3.48 13.55 -20.68
C LYS A 40 -3.89 14.86 -20.01
N PHE A 41 -4.69 15.67 -20.70
CA PHE A 41 -5.28 16.87 -20.14
C PHE A 41 -6.80 16.78 -20.22
N VAL A 42 -7.47 17.15 -19.14
CA VAL A 42 -8.90 17.41 -19.13
C VAL A 42 -9.15 18.92 -19.22
N PRO A 43 -10.38 19.37 -19.55
CA PRO A 43 -10.69 20.80 -19.59
C PRO A 43 -10.31 21.52 -18.31
N GLY A 44 -9.64 22.66 -18.45
CA GLY A 44 -9.25 23.55 -17.37
C GLY A 44 -9.98 24.89 -17.42
N TYR A 45 -9.56 25.83 -16.58
CA TYR A 45 -10.10 27.18 -16.56
C TYR A 45 -9.07 28.20 -16.05
N ASP A 46 -9.09 29.39 -16.65
CA ASP A 46 -8.28 30.54 -16.27
C ASP A 46 -9.17 31.54 -15.55
N PHE A 47 -9.05 31.57 -14.22
CA PHE A 47 -9.78 32.49 -13.34
C PHE A 47 -9.14 33.87 -13.30
N VAL A 48 -7.93 34.05 -13.86
CA VAL A 48 -7.27 35.36 -13.92
C VAL A 48 -7.79 36.17 -15.11
N ASN A 49 -8.07 35.50 -16.23
CA ASN A 49 -8.50 36.14 -17.47
C ASN A 49 -9.91 35.71 -17.95
N ASP A 50 -10.65 34.96 -17.14
CA ASP A 50 -12.01 34.48 -17.40
C ASP A 50 -12.16 33.70 -18.73
N GLN A 51 -11.27 32.74 -18.97
CA GLN A 51 -11.24 31.97 -20.22
C GLN A 51 -11.00 30.46 -19.99
N THR A 52 -11.38 29.63 -20.96
CA THR A 52 -11.25 28.16 -20.83
C THR A 52 -9.81 27.65 -21.01
N LEU A 53 -8.91 28.49 -21.51
CA LEU A 53 -7.53 28.13 -21.77
C LEU A 53 -6.63 28.62 -20.62
N ALA A 54 -6.28 27.70 -19.71
CA ALA A 54 -5.39 27.96 -18.57
C ALA A 54 -3.91 27.83 -18.95
N THR A 55 -3.45 28.63 -19.91
CA THR A 55 -2.04 28.64 -20.37
C THR A 55 -1.14 29.22 -19.29
N ASP A 56 0.02 28.59 -19.09
CA ASP A 56 1.05 29.12 -18.20
C ASP A 56 1.82 30.25 -18.89
N ASP A 57 2.08 31.31 -18.15
CA ASP A 57 2.85 32.49 -18.53
C ASP A 57 3.96 32.82 -17.51
N ASN A 58 4.16 31.95 -16.52
CA ASN A 58 5.15 32.10 -15.47
C ASN A 58 6.19 30.97 -15.49
N GLY A 59 5.77 29.75 -15.84
CA GLY A 59 6.60 28.54 -15.82
C GLY A 59 6.53 27.76 -14.51
N HIS A 60 5.87 28.27 -13.48
CA HIS A 60 5.70 27.55 -12.23
C HIS A 60 4.68 26.41 -12.36
N GLY A 61 3.49 26.67 -12.87
CA GLY A 61 2.43 25.67 -12.97
C GLY A 61 2.76 24.53 -13.94
N SER A 62 3.46 24.80 -15.05
CA SER A 62 3.93 23.75 -15.96
C SER A 62 4.98 22.85 -15.31
N HIS A 63 5.86 23.40 -14.48
CA HIS A 63 6.85 22.64 -13.70
C HIS A 63 6.18 21.74 -12.65
N VAL A 64 5.17 22.27 -11.96
CA VAL A 64 4.33 21.53 -11.00
C VAL A 64 3.58 20.39 -11.69
N ALA A 65 2.93 20.66 -12.83
CA ALA A 65 2.23 19.66 -13.62
C ALA A 65 3.18 18.57 -14.14
N GLY A 66 4.38 18.96 -14.57
CA GLY A 66 5.46 18.04 -14.94
C GLY A 66 5.87 17.11 -13.80
N THR A 67 6.07 17.65 -12.61
CA THR A 67 6.38 16.82 -11.43
C THR A 67 5.31 15.75 -11.16
N ILE A 68 4.04 16.07 -11.39
CA ILE A 68 2.93 15.12 -11.24
C ILE A 68 2.91 14.11 -12.41
N ALA A 69 2.88 14.57 -13.66
CA ALA A 69 2.55 13.72 -14.81
C ALA A 69 3.34 14.05 -16.10
N GLN A 70 4.62 14.43 -16.02
CA GLN A 70 5.51 14.50 -17.19
C GLN A 70 5.42 13.20 -18.03
N SER A 71 5.42 13.34 -19.35
CA SER A 71 5.47 12.20 -20.26
C SER A 71 6.69 11.35 -19.93
N THR A 72 6.48 10.07 -19.65
CA THR A 72 7.56 9.16 -19.22
C THR A 72 7.75 8.06 -20.25
N ASN A 73 8.96 7.50 -20.37
CA ASN A 73 9.32 6.47 -21.37
C ASN A 73 9.08 6.90 -22.83
N ASN A 74 9.40 8.16 -23.14
CA ASN A 74 9.30 8.78 -24.47
C ASN A 74 10.66 9.07 -25.12
N GLU A 75 11.77 8.58 -24.54
CA GLU A 75 13.15 8.84 -24.97
C GLU A 75 13.55 10.33 -24.97
N TYR A 76 12.83 11.17 -24.20
CA TYR A 76 13.04 12.60 -24.12
C TYR A 76 12.94 13.08 -22.67
N GLY A 77 13.70 14.13 -22.34
CA GLY A 77 13.53 14.87 -21.09
C GLY A 77 13.60 14.05 -19.80
N VAL A 78 12.53 14.12 -19.02
CA VAL A 78 12.43 13.72 -17.62
C VAL A 78 11.12 12.96 -17.36
N ALA A 79 10.86 12.56 -16.11
CA ALA A 79 9.71 11.74 -15.75
C ALA A 79 8.80 12.41 -14.70
N GLY A 80 7.52 12.07 -14.78
CA GLY A 80 6.47 12.44 -13.83
C GLY A 80 6.09 11.26 -12.94
N ILE A 81 5.57 11.52 -11.75
CA ILE A 81 5.31 10.49 -10.75
C ILE A 81 4.10 9.61 -11.13
N ALA A 82 3.01 10.22 -11.56
CA ALA A 82 1.79 9.57 -12.02
C ALA A 82 1.59 9.86 -13.51
N TYR A 83 2.52 9.39 -14.35
CA TYR A 83 2.58 9.75 -15.76
C TYR A 83 1.44 9.21 -16.65
N GLU A 84 0.55 8.36 -16.12
CA GLU A 84 -0.69 7.95 -16.81
C GLU A 84 -1.93 8.72 -16.34
N ALA A 85 -1.80 9.58 -15.30
CA ALA A 85 -2.85 10.45 -14.79
C ALA A 85 -3.18 11.60 -15.76
N SER A 86 -4.35 12.19 -15.57
CA SER A 86 -4.78 13.37 -16.32
C SER A 86 -4.59 14.65 -15.51
N ILE A 87 -4.13 15.72 -16.16
CA ILE A 87 -3.96 17.03 -15.55
C ILE A 87 -5.17 17.92 -15.87
N MET A 88 -5.75 18.54 -14.83
CA MET A 88 -6.74 19.62 -14.96
C MET A 88 -6.05 20.96 -14.63
N PRO A 89 -5.73 21.79 -15.63
CA PRO A 89 -5.01 23.04 -15.39
C PRO A 89 -5.97 24.13 -14.92
N LEU A 90 -5.73 24.70 -13.75
CA LEU A 90 -6.54 25.79 -13.18
C LEU A 90 -5.63 26.97 -12.89
N LYS A 91 -5.73 28.02 -13.72
CA LYS A 91 -4.93 29.24 -13.55
C LYS A 91 -5.63 30.19 -12.59
N VAL A 92 -5.03 30.40 -11.43
CA VAL A 92 -5.48 31.36 -10.41
C VAL A 92 -4.40 32.37 -10.04
N LEU A 93 -3.17 32.14 -10.52
CA LEU A 93 -2.04 33.04 -10.35
C LEU A 93 -1.68 33.68 -11.69
N SER A 94 -1.48 34.99 -11.67
CA SER A 94 -1.01 35.77 -12.83
C SER A 94 0.44 35.47 -13.18
N ALA A 95 0.95 36.05 -14.27
CA ALA A 95 2.36 35.96 -14.68
C ALA A 95 3.37 36.38 -13.59
N SER A 96 2.94 37.17 -12.59
CA SER A 96 3.77 37.56 -11.45
C SER A 96 3.75 36.58 -10.27
N GLY A 97 2.96 35.49 -10.37
CA GLY A 97 2.79 34.49 -9.31
C GLY A 97 1.80 34.89 -8.21
N GLY A 98 1.11 36.04 -8.35
CA GLY A 98 0.07 36.51 -7.43
C GLY A 98 -1.34 36.23 -7.93
N GLY A 99 -2.28 36.01 -7.01
CA GLY A 99 -3.70 35.79 -7.28
C GLY A 99 -4.57 36.16 -6.08
N THR A 100 -5.90 35.96 -6.20
CA THR A 100 -6.85 36.30 -5.13
C THR A 100 -7.36 35.06 -4.39
N VAL A 101 -7.73 35.24 -3.13
CA VAL A 101 -8.32 34.15 -2.32
C VAL A 101 -9.67 33.69 -2.89
N SER A 102 -10.42 34.59 -3.55
CA SER A 102 -11.67 34.26 -4.24
C SER A 102 -11.43 33.31 -5.40
N ASP A 103 -10.48 33.61 -6.28
CA ASP A 103 -10.20 32.79 -7.47
C ASP A 103 -9.71 31.39 -7.05
N ILE A 104 -8.87 31.33 -6.02
CA ILE A 104 -8.41 30.05 -5.47
C ILE A 104 -9.61 29.26 -4.91
N ALA A 105 -10.45 29.88 -4.08
CA ALA A 105 -11.61 29.19 -3.50
C ALA A 105 -12.63 28.73 -4.56
N GLU A 106 -12.84 29.51 -5.62
CA GLU A 106 -13.71 29.14 -6.74
C GLU A 106 -13.12 27.99 -7.56
N SER A 107 -11.81 28.03 -7.85
CA SER A 107 -11.12 26.97 -8.57
C SER A 107 -11.15 25.62 -7.83
N ILE A 108 -11.09 25.62 -6.49
CA ILE A 108 -11.25 24.40 -5.67
C ILE A 108 -12.63 23.77 -5.89
N LYS A 109 -13.69 24.60 -5.88
CA LYS A 109 -15.06 24.12 -6.14
C LYS A 109 -15.20 23.63 -7.58
N PHE A 110 -14.67 24.38 -8.54
CA PHE A 110 -14.65 23.99 -9.96
C PHE A 110 -13.96 22.64 -10.16
N ALA A 111 -12.79 22.42 -9.55
CA ALA A 111 -12.07 21.16 -9.63
C ALA A 111 -12.95 19.99 -9.14
N ALA A 112 -13.55 20.15 -7.96
CA ALA A 112 -14.41 19.13 -7.37
C ALA A 112 -15.70 18.88 -8.17
N ASP A 113 -16.22 19.89 -8.86
CA ASP A 113 -17.41 19.76 -9.71
C ASP A 113 -17.11 19.12 -11.06
N ASN A 114 -15.88 19.27 -11.57
CA ASN A 114 -15.45 18.78 -12.88
C ASN A 114 -14.64 17.48 -12.81
N GLY A 115 -14.74 16.74 -11.71
CA GLY A 115 -14.19 15.39 -11.59
C GLY A 115 -12.69 15.34 -11.30
N ALA A 116 -12.12 16.36 -10.67
CA ALA A 116 -10.78 16.23 -10.09
C ALA A 116 -10.82 15.28 -8.90
N ASP A 117 -9.91 14.31 -8.87
CA ASP A 117 -9.74 13.38 -7.76
C ASP A 117 -8.80 13.93 -6.69
N ILE A 118 -7.82 14.71 -7.13
CA ILE A 118 -6.77 15.29 -6.31
C ILE A 118 -6.58 16.75 -6.72
N ILE A 119 -6.43 17.64 -5.75
CA ILE A 119 -6.09 19.04 -5.95
C ILE A 119 -4.70 19.28 -5.37
N ASN A 120 -3.78 19.76 -6.21
CA ASN A 120 -2.49 20.27 -5.78
C ASN A 120 -2.48 21.80 -5.80
N MET A 121 -2.18 22.40 -4.65
CA MET A 121 -2.01 23.84 -4.47
C MET A 121 -0.56 24.14 -4.10
N SER A 122 0.27 24.37 -5.11
CA SER A 122 1.67 24.80 -4.94
C SER A 122 1.81 26.30 -4.65
N LEU A 123 0.87 26.81 -3.85
CA LEU A 123 0.71 28.21 -3.50
C LEU A 123 0.52 28.35 -1.99
N GLY A 124 0.74 29.55 -1.49
CA GLY A 124 0.57 29.86 -0.08
C GLY A 124 0.42 31.35 0.13
N GLY A 125 -0.40 31.72 1.11
CA GLY A 125 -0.69 33.10 1.45
C GLY A 125 -0.86 33.28 2.96
N GLY A 126 -1.11 34.53 3.34
CA GLY A 126 -1.44 34.85 4.72
C GLY A 126 -2.89 34.49 5.08
N GLY A 127 -3.15 34.38 6.38
CA GLY A 127 -4.48 34.43 7.00
C GLY A 127 -5.43 33.26 6.75
N GLU A 128 -6.20 32.92 7.79
CA GLU A 128 -7.40 32.11 7.61
C GLU A 128 -8.46 32.93 6.86
N SER A 129 -9.21 32.28 5.99
CA SER A 129 -10.30 32.84 5.22
C SER A 129 -11.45 31.84 5.19
N GLN A 130 -12.64 32.33 5.56
CA GLN A 130 -13.84 31.50 5.66
C GLN A 130 -14.23 30.91 4.29
N ILE A 131 -14.10 31.67 3.20
CA ILE A 131 -14.45 31.20 1.85
C ILE A 131 -13.54 30.05 1.41
N MET A 132 -12.26 30.09 1.78
CA MET A 132 -11.29 29.05 1.47
C MET A 132 -11.60 27.78 2.26
N LYS A 133 -11.90 27.92 3.56
CA LYS A 133 -12.29 26.80 4.43
C LYS A 133 -13.54 26.09 3.91
N GLU A 134 -14.54 26.85 3.48
CA GLU A 134 -15.77 26.29 2.90
C GLU A 134 -15.51 25.58 1.58
N ALA A 135 -14.66 26.13 0.70
CA ALA A 135 -14.28 25.48 -0.54
C ALA A 135 -13.52 24.16 -0.30
N ILE A 136 -12.60 24.14 0.65
CA ILE A 136 -11.85 22.93 1.05
C ILE A 136 -12.81 21.87 1.60
N ASN A 137 -13.68 22.24 2.52
CA ASN A 137 -14.66 21.30 3.08
C ASN A 137 -15.61 20.76 2.00
N TYR A 138 -16.00 21.59 1.03
CA TYR A 138 -16.82 21.18 -0.10
C TYR A 138 -16.10 20.14 -0.97
N ALA A 139 -14.88 20.43 -1.40
CA ALA A 139 -14.08 19.49 -2.20
C ALA A 139 -13.81 18.18 -1.44
N HIS A 140 -13.46 18.26 -0.15
CA HIS A 140 -13.28 17.07 0.68
C HIS A 140 -14.57 16.24 0.80
N SER A 141 -15.73 16.87 0.98
CA SER A 141 -17.02 16.17 1.03
C SER A 141 -17.41 15.45 -0.27
N LYS A 142 -16.78 15.83 -1.39
CA LYS A 142 -16.90 15.16 -2.69
C LYS A 142 -15.88 14.04 -2.91
N GLY A 143 -15.05 13.73 -1.91
CA GLY A 143 -14.02 12.70 -2.02
C GLY A 143 -12.73 13.16 -2.70
N VAL A 144 -12.49 14.48 -2.78
CA VAL A 144 -11.29 15.03 -3.39
C VAL A 144 -10.18 15.15 -2.36
N VAL A 145 -8.99 14.64 -2.67
CA VAL A 145 -7.79 14.79 -1.82
C VAL A 145 -7.17 16.15 -2.08
N ILE A 146 -6.86 16.90 -1.03
CA ILE A 146 -6.36 18.28 -1.14
C ILE A 146 -4.96 18.34 -0.55
N ILE A 147 -3.99 18.81 -1.33
CA ILE A 147 -2.57 18.84 -0.98
C ILE A 147 -2.04 20.25 -1.23
N ALA A 148 -1.28 20.78 -0.27
CA ALA A 148 -0.75 22.13 -0.38
C ALA A 148 0.66 22.30 0.17
N ALA A 149 1.38 23.24 -0.42
CA ALA A 149 2.72 23.63 0.00
C ALA A 149 2.72 24.35 1.36
N ALA A 150 3.64 23.98 2.25
CA ALA A 150 3.74 24.57 3.59
C ALA A 150 4.23 26.04 3.61
N GLY A 151 4.90 26.49 2.55
CA GLY A 151 5.50 27.82 2.43
C GLY A 151 7.02 27.86 2.63
N ASN A 152 7.65 28.94 2.16
CA ASN A 152 9.10 29.02 1.96
C ASN A 152 9.78 30.09 2.83
N ALA A 153 9.27 30.35 4.03
CA ALA A 153 9.77 31.41 4.93
C ALA A 153 10.65 30.90 6.08
N GLY A 154 10.89 29.59 6.18
CA GLY A 154 11.63 28.96 7.28
C GLY A 154 10.96 29.12 8.65
N GLN A 155 9.63 29.29 8.67
CA GLN A 155 8.87 29.57 9.90
C GLN A 155 8.29 28.30 10.53
N ASN A 156 8.09 28.33 11.85
CA ASN A 156 7.47 27.26 12.64
C ASN A 156 5.93 27.28 12.55
N SER A 157 5.40 27.43 11.34
CA SER A 157 4.00 27.21 11.00
C SER A 157 3.88 27.04 9.49
N ALA A 158 3.04 26.09 9.06
CA ALA A 158 2.57 26.06 7.67
C ALA A 158 1.76 27.34 7.35
N SER A 159 1.83 27.79 6.09
CA SER A 159 0.99 28.84 5.54
C SER A 159 -0.40 28.30 5.18
N TYR A 160 -1.36 29.17 4.95
CA TYR A 160 -2.64 28.76 4.37
C TYR A 160 -2.47 28.66 2.84
N PRO A 161 -3.05 27.64 2.18
CA PRO A 161 -4.07 26.70 2.68
C PRO A 161 -3.56 25.42 3.37
N ALA A 162 -2.26 25.14 3.40
CA ALA A 162 -1.71 23.90 3.97
C ALA A 162 -2.10 23.64 5.45
N ARG A 163 -2.42 24.71 6.20
CA ARG A 163 -2.83 24.61 7.60
C ARG A 163 -4.32 24.28 7.83
N TYR A 164 -5.16 24.27 6.80
CA TYR A 164 -6.57 23.92 6.97
C TYR A 164 -6.75 22.44 7.31
N PRO A 165 -7.78 22.08 8.09
CA PRO A 165 -8.25 20.70 8.18
C PRO A 165 -8.56 20.13 6.78
N HIS A 166 -8.39 18.82 6.60
CA HIS A 166 -8.57 18.10 5.33
C HIS A 166 -7.59 18.47 4.20
N VAL A 167 -6.61 19.34 4.47
CA VAL A 167 -5.49 19.60 3.56
C VAL A 167 -4.27 18.87 4.08
N ILE A 168 -3.59 18.14 3.20
CA ILE A 168 -2.30 17.53 3.49
C ILE A 168 -1.22 18.60 3.29
N GLY A 169 -0.67 19.11 4.38
CA GLY A 169 0.39 20.11 4.37
C GLY A 169 1.77 19.49 4.14
N VAL A 170 2.48 19.97 3.12
CA VAL A 170 3.74 19.37 2.65
C VAL A 170 4.95 20.27 2.90
N SER A 171 5.90 19.79 3.71
CA SER A 171 7.22 20.42 3.87
C SER A 171 8.23 19.91 2.84
N ALA A 172 9.30 20.67 2.62
CA ALA A 172 10.32 20.38 1.62
C ALA A 172 11.60 19.81 2.24
N THR A 173 12.11 18.74 1.64
CA THR A 173 13.46 18.21 1.87
C THR A 173 14.39 18.51 0.70
N ASP A 174 15.68 18.60 0.98
CA ASP A 174 16.72 18.71 -0.03
C ASP A 174 17.21 17.33 -0.51
N SER A 175 18.24 17.32 -1.37
CA SER A 175 18.84 16.11 -1.94
C SER A 175 19.56 15.22 -0.93
N THR A 176 19.88 15.71 0.27
CA THR A 176 20.47 14.90 1.35
C THR A 176 19.40 14.27 2.24
N GLY A 177 18.13 14.62 2.02
CA GLY A 177 17.00 14.20 2.87
C GLY A 177 16.81 15.06 4.11
N GLU A 178 17.56 16.16 4.24
CA GLU A 178 17.39 17.09 5.36
C GLU A 178 16.27 18.09 5.03
N LYS A 179 15.68 18.71 6.05
CA LYS A 179 14.71 19.78 5.81
C LYS A 179 15.40 20.91 5.05
N ALA A 180 14.80 21.33 3.93
CA ALA A 180 15.29 22.49 3.20
C ALA A 180 15.25 23.73 4.10
N SER A 181 16.29 24.58 4.05
CA SER A 181 16.44 25.74 4.94
C SER A 181 15.24 26.69 4.88
N TYR A 182 14.70 26.90 3.68
CA TYR A 182 13.54 27.74 3.43
C TYR A 182 12.20 27.11 3.84
N SER A 183 12.12 25.79 4.02
CA SER A 183 10.84 25.12 4.28
C SER A 183 10.27 25.56 5.62
N ASN A 184 9.01 26.03 5.59
CA ASN A 184 8.19 26.09 6.79
C ASN A 184 8.02 24.69 7.39
N PHE A 185 7.82 24.66 8.70
CA PHE A 185 7.70 23.45 9.51
C PHE A 185 6.70 23.65 10.66
N GLY A 186 6.48 22.64 11.50
CA GLY A 186 5.66 22.79 12.70
C GLY A 186 4.19 22.48 12.47
N ALA A 187 3.30 23.31 13.03
CA ALA A 187 1.87 23.09 12.95
C ALA A 187 1.36 23.17 11.49
N GLY A 188 0.53 22.20 11.10
CA GLY A 188 -0.01 22.08 9.74
C GLY A 188 0.90 21.35 8.75
N ILE A 189 1.95 20.68 9.22
CA ILE A 189 2.75 19.76 8.40
C ILE A 189 2.30 18.33 8.67
N ASP A 190 1.88 17.65 7.61
CA ASP A 190 1.43 16.25 7.64
C ASP A 190 2.50 15.29 7.14
N ILE A 191 3.28 15.69 6.15
CA ILE A 191 4.30 14.87 5.50
C ILE A 191 5.38 15.76 4.85
N SER A 192 6.55 15.19 4.58
CA SER A 192 7.62 15.86 3.83
C SER A 192 7.91 15.17 2.52
N ALA A 193 8.31 15.94 1.51
CA ALA A 193 8.65 15.43 0.20
C ALA A 193 9.81 16.23 -0.43
N PRO A 194 10.44 15.72 -1.51
CA PRO A 194 11.53 16.41 -2.20
C PRO A 194 11.09 17.78 -2.74
N GLY A 195 11.58 18.87 -2.12
CA GLY A 195 11.41 20.23 -2.62
C GLY A 195 12.69 20.81 -3.20
N GLY A 196 13.82 20.15 -2.98
CA GLY A 196 15.13 20.53 -3.51
C GLY A 196 15.77 21.72 -2.79
N SER A 197 17.02 21.96 -3.13
CA SER A 197 17.79 23.13 -2.70
C SER A 197 18.78 23.44 -3.82
N THR A 198 19.01 24.71 -4.11
CA THR A 198 19.99 25.19 -5.10
C THR A 198 21.11 25.98 -4.42
N SER A 199 21.26 25.85 -3.10
CA SER A 199 22.24 26.60 -2.31
C SER A 199 23.32 25.70 -1.72
N GLY A 200 24.56 26.21 -1.68
CA GLY A 200 25.69 25.57 -0.98
C GLY A 200 26.07 24.21 -1.57
N LYS A 201 26.25 23.19 -0.72
CA LYS A 201 26.61 21.82 -1.17
C LYS A 201 25.53 21.14 -2.03
N ASN A 202 24.34 21.74 -2.13
CA ASN A 202 23.21 21.25 -2.89
C ASN A 202 22.96 22.07 -4.16
N GLU A 203 23.91 22.81 -4.73
CA GLU A 203 23.67 23.65 -5.93
C GLU A 203 23.01 22.92 -7.12
N ALA A 204 23.21 21.61 -7.27
CA ALA A 204 22.55 20.76 -8.27
C ALA A 204 21.32 19.99 -7.74
N GLY A 205 20.82 20.34 -6.55
CA GLY A 205 19.78 19.63 -5.82
C GLY A 205 18.36 20.15 -6.06
N GLY A 206 18.14 20.98 -7.09
CA GLY A 206 16.81 21.41 -7.49
C GLY A 206 15.96 20.26 -8.08
N ILE A 207 14.67 20.49 -8.21
CA ILE A 207 13.75 19.60 -8.93
C ILE A 207 13.74 20.01 -10.39
N LEU A 208 14.27 19.15 -11.25
CA LEU A 208 14.37 19.38 -12.68
C LEU A 208 13.10 18.90 -13.39
N GLN A 209 12.42 19.80 -14.10
CA GLN A 209 11.33 19.50 -15.04
C GLN A 209 11.43 20.36 -16.30
N GLU A 210 10.79 19.92 -17.39
CA GLU A 210 10.53 20.81 -18.53
C GLU A 210 9.38 21.76 -18.20
N THR A 211 9.58 23.03 -18.46
CA THR A 211 8.61 24.10 -18.26
C THR A 211 8.80 25.16 -19.35
N ILE A 212 8.22 26.35 -19.19
CA ILE A 212 8.40 27.49 -20.08
C ILE A 212 9.31 28.55 -19.44
N ASN A 213 10.08 29.24 -20.28
CA ASN A 213 10.75 30.47 -19.90
C ASN A 213 9.72 31.62 -19.94
N PRO A 214 9.47 32.34 -18.83
CA PRO A 214 8.47 33.41 -18.81
C PRO A 214 8.80 34.61 -19.70
N GLU A 215 10.07 34.80 -20.10
CA GLU A 215 10.48 35.95 -20.93
C GLU A 215 10.07 35.79 -22.41
N ASN A 216 10.08 34.56 -22.93
CA ASN A 216 9.85 34.30 -24.35
C ASN A 216 8.82 33.19 -24.63
N GLY A 217 8.33 32.50 -23.59
CA GLY A 217 7.37 31.40 -23.69
C GLY A 217 7.95 30.09 -24.26
N GLU A 218 9.26 30.03 -24.50
CA GLU A 218 9.90 28.84 -25.06
C GLU A 218 10.07 27.74 -24.01
N SER A 219 10.02 26.48 -24.45
CA SER A 219 10.21 25.33 -23.57
C SER A 219 11.66 25.23 -23.10
N VAL A 220 11.85 25.00 -21.81
CA VAL A 220 13.16 24.93 -21.15
C VAL A 220 13.14 23.90 -20.02
N PHE A 221 14.24 23.17 -19.84
CA PHE A 221 14.44 22.37 -18.65
C PHE A 221 14.99 23.25 -17.53
N ALA A 222 14.22 23.40 -16.45
CA ALA A 222 14.56 24.26 -15.33
C ALA A 222 14.53 23.50 -14.00
N SER A 223 15.49 23.81 -13.14
CA SER A 223 15.57 23.29 -11.78
C SER A 223 15.00 24.32 -10.80
N PHE A 224 13.89 23.99 -10.14
CA PHE A 224 13.27 24.84 -9.12
C PHE A 224 13.48 24.27 -7.72
N GLN A 225 13.36 25.13 -6.71
CA GLN A 225 13.31 24.73 -5.31
C GLN A 225 12.07 25.33 -4.64
N GLY A 226 11.46 24.60 -3.72
CA GLY A 226 10.34 25.09 -2.93
C GLY A 226 9.49 23.99 -2.32
N THR A 227 8.69 24.35 -1.31
CA THR A 227 7.55 23.52 -0.89
C THR A 227 6.52 23.35 -2.03
N SER A 228 6.48 24.31 -2.96
CA SER A 228 5.76 24.22 -4.23
C SER A 228 6.24 23.08 -5.15
N MET A 229 7.49 22.65 -5.02
CA MET A 229 8.02 21.47 -5.72
C MET A 229 7.83 20.20 -4.88
N ALA A 230 7.72 20.28 -3.56
CA ALA A 230 7.43 19.15 -2.69
C ALA A 230 5.96 18.69 -2.78
N SER A 231 5.01 19.63 -2.76
CA SER A 231 3.56 19.36 -2.88
C SER A 231 3.18 18.45 -4.07
N PRO A 232 3.64 18.69 -5.30
CA PRO A 232 3.30 17.84 -6.44
C PRO A 232 3.89 16.42 -6.35
N HIS A 233 4.93 16.20 -5.54
CA HIS A 233 5.38 14.84 -5.27
C HIS A 233 4.33 14.04 -4.50
N VAL A 234 3.75 14.65 -3.46
CA VAL A 234 2.69 14.03 -2.67
C VAL A 234 1.43 13.87 -3.52
N ALA A 235 1.10 14.85 -4.38
CA ALA A 235 -0.03 14.74 -5.30
C ALA A 235 0.12 13.60 -6.32
N GLY A 236 1.31 13.45 -6.90
CA GLY A 236 1.63 12.31 -7.76
C GLY A 236 1.47 10.97 -7.04
N VAL A 237 2.00 10.83 -5.81
CA VAL A 237 1.87 9.58 -5.05
C VAL A 237 0.42 9.32 -4.62
N ALA A 238 -0.33 10.35 -4.23
CA ALA A 238 -1.75 10.23 -3.95
C ALA A 238 -2.52 9.70 -5.18
N ALA A 239 -2.13 10.13 -6.39
CA ALA A 239 -2.73 9.62 -7.63
C ALA A 239 -2.43 8.14 -7.86
N LEU A 240 -1.22 7.68 -7.52
CA LEU A 240 -0.87 6.25 -7.56
C LEU A 240 -1.71 5.43 -6.56
N ILE A 241 -1.89 5.93 -5.34
CA ILE A 241 -2.72 5.28 -4.30
C ILE A 241 -4.17 5.19 -4.79
N LYS A 242 -4.74 6.29 -5.29
CA LYS A 242 -6.12 6.32 -5.77
C LYS A 242 -6.34 5.41 -6.98
N ALA A 243 -5.41 5.39 -7.93
CA ALA A 243 -5.43 4.44 -9.06
C ALA A 243 -5.34 2.96 -8.64
N SER A 244 -4.97 2.69 -7.38
CA SER A 244 -5.02 1.34 -6.79
C SER A 244 -6.41 1.00 -6.22
N GLY A 245 -7.43 1.83 -6.42
CA GLY A 245 -8.82 1.59 -6.02
C GLY A 245 -9.17 2.06 -4.61
N ILE A 246 -8.37 2.95 -4.02
CA ILE A 246 -8.71 3.63 -2.77
C ILE A 246 -9.41 4.95 -3.11
N GLU A 247 -10.67 5.10 -2.72
CA GLU A 247 -11.48 6.27 -3.09
C GLU A 247 -11.57 7.32 -1.97
N ASP A 248 -11.52 6.89 -0.71
CA ASP A 248 -11.72 7.76 0.44
C ASP A 248 -10.49 8.67 0.68
N PRO A 249 -10.66 10.01 0.70
CA PRO A 249 -9.53 10.92 0.86
C PRO A 249 -8.82 10.79 2.20
N GLU A 250 -9.56 10.47 3.28
CA GLU A 250 -8.97 10.26 4.60
C GLU A 250 -8.16 8.96 4.63
N GLU A 251 -8.61 7.89 3.96
CA GLU A 251 -7.83 6.67 3.78
C GLU A 251 -6.54 6.93 3.00
N ILE A 252 -6.59 7.69 1.89
CA ILE A 252 -5.39 8.07 1.12
C ILE A 252 -4.40 8.85 2.00
N ALA A 253 -4.88 9.85 2.75
CA ALA A 253 -4.06 10.63 3.67
C ALA A 253 -3.41 9.74 4.75
N ASN A 254 -4.16 8.78 5.28
CA ASN A 254 -3.66 7.82 6.27
C ASN A 254 -2.62 6.87 5.67
N ILE A 255 -2.81 6.40 4.44
CA ILE A 255 -1.84 5.56 3.72
C ILE A 255 -0.53 6.32 3.56
N LEU A 256 -0.59 7.56 3.05
CA LEU A 256 0.59 8.43 2.88
C LEU A 256 1.36 8.61 4.18
N LYS A 257 0.67 8.90 5.29
CA LYS A 257 1.28 9.10 6.61
C LYS A 257 1.89 7.80 7.16
N LYS A 258 1.20 6.66 7.04
CA LYS A 258 1.67 5.36 7.54
C LYS A 258 2.82 4.78 6.74
N SER A 259 2.88 5.07 5.44
CA SER A 259 3.95 4.59 4.57
C SER A 259 5.18 5.48 4.57
N ALA A 260 5.08 6.69 5.12
CA ALA A 260 6.20 7.62 5.19
C ALA A 260 7.38 7.02 5.99
N ARG A 261 8.61 7.32 5.55
CA ARG A 261 9.81 6.95 6.28
C ARG A 261 9.93 7.84 7.51
N VAL A 262 9.67 7.26 8.67
CA VAL A 262 9.66 7.93 9.97
C VAL A 262 11.08 8.40 10.33
N ILE A 263 11.18 9.67 10.71
CA ILE A 263 12.40 10.25 11.31
C ILE A 263 12.24 10.18 12.83
N LYS A 264 13.15 9.45 13.50
CA LYS A 264 13.02 9.11 14.94
C LYS A 264 13.05 10.32 15.87
N GLU A 265 13.77 11.38 15.48
CA GLU A 265 13.93 12.59 16.28
C GLU A 265 13.52 13.80 15.44
N ASP A 266 12.29 14.27 15.64
CA ASP A 266 11.77 15.48 14.99
C ASP A 266 10.93 16.33 15.97
N PRO A 267 11.58 16.97 16.97
CA PRO A 267 10.86 17.67 18.04
C PRO A 267 10.10 18.91 17.56
N LEU A 268 10.44 19.46 16.38
CA LEU A 268 9.82 20.67 15.83
C LEU A 268 8.86 20.36 14.66
N ASN A 269 8.57 19.09 14.39
CA ASN A 269 7.70 18.67 13.28
C ASN A 269 8.14 19.24 11.92
N HIS A 270 9.40 19.03 11.57
CA HIS A 270 9.95 19.34 10.26
C HIS A 270 9.41 18.43 9.15
N PHE A 271 9.13 17.17 9.48
CA PHE A 271 8.83 16.12 8.49
C PHE A 271 7.38 15.60 8.56
N GLY A 272 6.57 16.04 9.51
CA GLY A 272 5.23 15.48 9.70
C GLY A 272 5.31 14.01 10.12
N ALA A 273 4.57 13.15 9.43
CA ALA A 273 4.67 11.70 9.59
C ALA A 273 6.01 11.11 9.10
N GLY A 274 6.77 11.85 8.29
CA GLY A 274 8.06 11.42 7.75
C GLY A 274 8.28 11.82 6.30
N GLN A 275 9.29 11.23 5.67
CA GLN A 275 9.57 11.44 4.25
C GLN A 275 8.68 10.56 3.37
N LEU A 276 8.15 11.13 2.30
CA LEU A 276 7.32 10.44 1.32
C LEU A 276 8.01 9.20 0.74
N ASP A 277 7.28 8.09 0.68
CA ASP A 277 7.70 6.83 0.07
C ASP A 277 6.57 6.24 -0.78
N ALA A 278 6.71 6.35 -2.10
CA ALA A 278 5.72 5.93 -3.07
C ALA A 278 5.55 4.41 -3.11
N ALA A 279 6.66 3.67 -3.03
CA ALA A 279 6.64 2.20 -3.06
C ALA A 279 5.88 1.65 -1.86
N ALA A 280 6.22 2.13 -0.66
CA ALA A 280 5.54 1.73 0.57
C ALA A 280 4.05 2.12 0.54
N ALA A 281 3.71 3.30 0.02
CA ALA A 281 2.34 3.79 -0.06
C ALA A 281 1.47 2.91 -0.96
N VAL A 282 1.91 2.65 -2.20
CA VAL A 282 1.16 1.82 -3.16
C VAL A 282 1.07 0.37 -2.69
N LYS A 283 2.14 -0.16 -2.11
CA LYS A 283 2.12 -1.51 -1.51
C LYS A 283 1.11 -1.63 -0.37
N LEU A 284 0.96 -0.58 0.44
CA LEU A 284 -0.05 -0.53 1.50
C LEU A 284 -1.46 -0.43 0.90
N ALA A 285 -1.65 0.37 -0.15
CA ALA A 285 -2.94 0.54 -0.83
C ALA A 285 -3.46 -0.76 -1.48
N VAL A 286 -2.56 -1.55 -2.07
CA VAL A 286 -2.91 -2.84 -2.68
C VAL A 286 -3.05 -3.96 -1.64
N LYS A 287 -2.63 -3.74 -0.39
CA LYS A 287 -2.66 -4.76 0.67
C LYS A 287 -4.09 -5.19 0.98
N GLY A 288 -4.40 -6.45 0.65
CA GLY A 288 -5.71 -7.05 0.94
C GLY A 288 -6.71 -6.98 -0.21
N GLN A 289 -6.38 -6.33 -1.33
CA GLN A 289 -7.24 -6.36 -2.52
C GLN A 289 -7.00 -7.65 -3.34
N ILE A 290 -8.08 -8.25 -3.83
CA ILE A 290 -8.00 -9.27 -4.90
C ILE A 290 -8.11 -8.52 -6.22
N THR A 291 -6.97 -8.29 -6.88
CA THR A 291 -6.96 -7.70 -8.22
C THR A 291 -6.54 -8.75 -9.25
N PHE A 292 -7.00 -8.60 -10.49
CA PHE A 292 -6.55 -9.46 -11.59
C PHE A 292 -5.02 -9.42 -11.74
N ARG A 293 -4.42 -8.26 -11.48
CA ARG A 293 -2.97 -8.05 -11.52
C ARG A 293 -2.24 -8.80 -10.39
N ASP A 294 -2.76 -8.76 -9.16
CA ASP A 294 -2.25 -9.57 -8.03
C ASP A 294 -2.40 -11.07 -8.30
N PHE A 295 -3.54 -11.51 -8.83
CA PHE A 295 -3.75 -12.89 -9.24
C PHE A 295 -2.74 -13.35 -10.30
N PHE A 296 -2.56 -12.59 -11.38
CA PHE A 296 -1.60 -12.94 -12.44
C PHE A 296 -0.15 -12.92 -11.95
N ARG A 297 0.21 -11.96 -11.09
CA ARG A 297 1.53 -11.91 -10.47
C ARG A 297 1.78 -13.14 -9.60
N TRP A 298 0.80 -13.52 -8.78
CA TRP A 298 0.86 -14.74 -7.98
C TRP A 298 0.97 -15.99 -8.87
N LEU A 299 0.21 -16.04 -9.97
CA LEU A 299 0.24 -17.14 -10.94
C LEU A 299 1.62 -17.30 -11.59
N HIS A 300 2.24 -16.18 -11.98
CA HIS A 300 3.61 -16.14 -12.50
C HIS A 300 4.63 -16.62 -11.47
N ASN A 301 4.62 -16.03 -10.27
CA ASN A 301 5.64 -16.28 -9.24
C ASN A 301 5.60 -17.72 -8.69
N ASN A 302 4.44 -18.39 -8.76
CA ASN A 302 4.29 -19.78 -8.35
C ASN A 302 4.39 -20.79 -9.51
N GLY A 303 4.79 -20.33 -10.72
CA GLY A 303 5.08 -21.22 -11.85
C GLY A 303 3.85 -21.79 -12.57
N TYR A 304 2.65 -21.33 -12.24
CA TYR A 304 1.39 -21.77 -12.83
C TYR A 304 1.15 -21.25 -14.26
N LEU A 305 1.99 -20.33 -14.76
CA LEU A 305 1.99 -19.92 -16.18
C LEU A 305 2.70 -20.93 -17.10
N SER A 306 3.38 -21.94 -16.55
CA SER A 306 4.13 -22.90 -17.37
C SER A 306 3.19 -23.80 -18.19
N PRO A 307 3.43 -23.99 -19.50
CA PRO A 307 2.62 -24.89 -20.33
C PRO A 307 2.63 -26.33 -19.83
N GLY A 308 3.78 -26.78 -19.30
CA GLY A 308 3.94 -28.11 -18.72
C GLY A 308 2.94 -28.39 -17.59
N PHE A 309 2.68 -27.43 -16.71
CA PHE A 309 1.71 -27.58 -15.63
C PHE A 309 0.29 -27.85 -16.14
N TRP A 310 -0.12 -27.25 -17.26
CA TRP A 310 -1.48 -27.40 -17.80
C TRP A 310 -1.63 -28.61 -18.74
N LEU A 311 -0.54 -29.00 -19.42
CA LEU A 311 -0.54 -30.09 -20.39
C LEU A 311 -0.39 -31.47 -19.73
N ASP A 312 0.17 -31.54 -18.52
CA ASP A 312 0.38 -32.81 -17.82
C ASP A 312 -0.96 -33.41 -17.32
N GLY A 313 -1.35 -34.62 -17.74
CA GLY A 313 -2.59 -35.27 -17.29
C GLY A 313 -3.89 -34.99 -18.08
N GLY A 314 -3.81 -34.30 -19.23
CA GLY A 314 -4.91 -34.19 -20.21
C GLY A 314 -6.10 -33.31 -19.79
N ALA A 315 -7.11 -33.20 -20.67
CA ALA A 315 -8.24 -32.27 -20.52
C ALA A 315 -9.12 -32.54 -19.28
N VAL A 316 -9.13 -33.78 -18.78
CA VAL A 316 -9.91 -34.19 -17.58
C VAL A 316 -9.33 -33.56 -16.30
N ALA A 317 -8.04 -33.24 -16.27
CA ALA A 317 -7.38 -32.60 -15.13
C ALA A 317 -7.51 -31.07 -15.12
N LEU A 318 -8.04 -30.46 -16.19
CA LEU A 318 -8.08 -29.00 -16.34
C LEU A 318 -8.97 -28.33 -15.29
N LEU A 319 -10.20 -28.81 -15.11
CA LEU A 319 -11.16 -28.24 -14.16
C LEU A 319 -10.69 -28.36 -12.70
N PRO A 320 -10.20 -29.53 -12.22
CA PRO A 320 -9.58 -29.65 -10.91
C PRO A 320 -8.35 -28.74 -10.72
N LYS A 321 -7.50 -28.59 -11.74
CA LYS A 321 -6.33 -27.69 -11.67
C LYS A 321 -6.73 -26.23 -11.59
N LEU A 322 -7.75 -25.81 -12.34
CA LEU A 322 -8.32 -24.47 -12.24
C LEU A 322 -8.86 -24.20 -10.83
N ALA A 323 -9.65 -25.14 -10.28
CA ALA A 323 -10.17 -25.03 -8.92
C ALA A 323 -9.04 -24.99 -7.87
N MET A 324 -7.98 -25.79 -8.07
CA MET A 324 -6.80 -25.78 -7.20
C MET A 324 -6.03 -24.46 -7.28
N VAL A 325 -5.76 -23.93 -8.47
CA VAL A 325 -5.04 -22.65 -8.65
C VAL A 325 -5.85 -21.51 -8.04
N LEU A 326 -7.15 -21.46 -8.29
CA LEU A 326 -8.04 -20.44 -7.74
C LEU A 326 -8.17 -20.57 -6.22
N GLY A 327 -8.37 -21.79 -5.71
CA GLY A 327 -8.46 -22.09 -4.28
C GLY A 327 -7.16 -21.76 -3.53
N SER A 328 -6.01 -22.13 -4.10
CA SER A 328 -4.70 -21.80 -3.56
C SER A 328 -4.43 -20.30 -3.56
N TYR A 329 -4.87 -19.56 -4.59
CA TYR A 329 -4.77 -18.11 -4.60
C TYR A 329 -5.65 -17.47 -3.51
N ILE A 330 -6.93 -17.87 -3.41
CA ILE A 330 -7.84 -17.35 -2.39
C ILE A 330 -7.32 -17.67 -0.98
N LEU A 331 -6.79 -18.87 -0.78
CA LEU A 331 -6.17 -19.28 0.48
C LEU A 331 -4.91 -18.46 0.78
N ALA A 332 -4.02 -18.28 -0.19
CA ALA A 332 -2.81 -17.48 -0.03
C ALA A 332 -3.15 -16.00 0.25
N TRP A 333 -4.15 -15.44 -0.43
CA TRP A 333 -4.68 -14.11 -0.18
C TRP A 333 -5.25 -14.00 1.24
N PHE A 334 -6.07 -14.96 1.66
CA PHE A 334 -6.67 -14.99 2.99
C PHE A 334 -5.60 -15.07 4.08
N LEU A 335 -4.62 -15.97 3.92
CA LEU A 335 -3.50 -16.11 4.84
C LEU A 335 -2.68 -14.82 4.89
N ARG A 336 -2.29 -14.24 3.74
CA ARG A 336 -1.52 -13.00 3.67
C ARG A 336 -2.22 -11.81 4.36
N ASN A 337 -3.54 -11.74 4.28
CA ASN A 337 -4.31 -10.61 4.80
C ASN A 337 -4.70 -10.75 6.28
N TYR A 338 -5.04 -11.97 6.72
CA TYR A 338 -5.59 -12.22 8.06
C TYR A 338 -4.62 -12.90 9.02
N PHE A 339 -3.55 -13.49 8.49
CA PHE A 339 -2.52 -14.19 9.26
C PHE A 339 -1.12 -13.78 8.77
N PRO A 340 -0.58 -12.65 9.23
CA PRO A 340 0.74 -12.19 8.81
C PRO A 340 1.84 -13.09 9.44
N PHE A 341 2.03 -14.29 8.90
CA PHE A 341 3.12 -15.16 9.30
C PHE A 341 4.42 -14.69 8.65
N SER A 342 5.48 -14.56 9.44
CA SER A 342 6.83 -14.77 8.93
C SER A 342 7.02 -16.29 8.78
N TRP A 343 7.14 -16.80 7.56
CA TRP A 343 7.45 -18.20 7.31
C TRP A 343 8.77 -18.55 7.99
N SER A 344 8.69 -19.20 9.15
CA SER A 344 9.84 -19.62 9.94
C SER A 344 9.90 -21.15 9.96
N PHE A 345 11.11 -21.69 10.08
CA PHE A 345 11.31 -23.14 10.18
C PHE A 345 10.47 -23.79 11.31
N PRO A 346 10.33 -23.17 12.51
CA PRO A 346 9.42 -23.66 13.55
C PRO A 346 7.96 -23.69 13.13
N LEU A 347 7.46 -22.66 12.43
CA LEU A 347 6.06 -22.61 11.96
C LEU A 347 5.76 -23.75 10.98
N HIS A 348 6.63 -23.94 9.98
CA HIS A 348 6.47 -25.00 8.98
C HIS A 348 6.50 -26.38 9.63
N THR A 349 7.47 -26.61 10.53
CA THR A 349 7.60 -27.88 11.26
C THR A 349 6.36 -28.18 12.10
N GLY A 350 5.81 -27.16 12.76
CA GLY A 350 4.58 -27.28 13.55
C GLY A 350 3.38 -27.61 12.65
N LEU A 351 3.23 -26.90 11.53
CA LEU A 351 2.13 -27.13 10.58
C LEU A 351 2.14 -28.57 10.04
N VAL A 352 3.31 -29.07 9.64
CA VAL A 352 3.48 -30.44 9.15
C VAL A 352 3.17 -31.45 10.25
N ALA A 353 3.73 -31.27 11.45
CA ALA A 353 3.48 -32.16 12.59
C ALA A 353 2.00 -32.21 13.00
N GLY A 354 1.31 -31.07 12.95
CA GLY A 354 -0.10 -30.98 13.28
C GLY A 354 -1.04 -31.55 12.22
N SER A 355 -0.72 -31.41 10.93
CA SER A 355 -1.64 -31.73 9.82
C SER A 355 -1.46 -33.13 9.24
N SER A 356 -0.23 -33.52 8.89
CA SER A 356 0.04 -34.74 8.12
C SER A 356 1.15 -35.62 8.69
N GLY A 357 1.90 -35.12 9.69
CA GLY A 357 3.12 -35.76 10.17
C GLY A 357 4.17 -35.91 9.06
N LEU A 358 5.20 -36.74 9.30
CA LEU A 358 6.16 -37.15 8.27
C LEU A 358 5.58 -38.30 7.45
N PHE A 359 4.49 -38.04 6.74
CA PHE A 359 3.63 -39.04 6.08
C PHE A 359 4.40 -40.13 5.28
N PHE A 360 5.53 -39.78 4.66
CA PHE A 360 6.37 -40.72 3.90
C PHE A 360 6.97 -41.84 4.77
N LEU A 361 7.10 -41.65 6.08
CA LEU A 361 7.58 -42.68 7.01
C LEU A 361 6.57 -43.81 7.23
N ARG A 362 5.25 -43.58 6.98
CA ARG A 362 4.24 -44.66 7.09
C ARG A 362 4.49 -45.80 6.09
N GLY A 363 5.07 -45.51 4.93
CA GLY A 363 5.41 -46.50 3.91
C GLY A 363 6.79 -47.14 4.07
N PHE A 364 7.59 -46.69 5.05
CA PHE A 364 8.97 -47.11 5.21
C PHE A 364 9.03 -48.38 6.08
N TYR A 365 9.23 -49.53 5.43
CA TYR A 365 9.26 -50.83 6.11
C TYR A 365 10.70 -51.28 6.36
N ILE A 366 11.09 -51.36 7.64
CA ILE A 366 12.37 -51.94 8.04
C ILE A 366 12.10 -53.35 8.58
N PHE A 367 12.66 -54.38 7.92
CA PHE A 367 12.55 -55.76 8.37
C PHE A 367 13.06 -55.91 9.81
N ASP A 368 12.34 -56.71 10.60
CA ASP A 368 12.64 -57.07 12.00
C ASP A 368 12.53 -55.95 13.06
N LEU A 369 12.01 -54.77 12.73
CA LEU A 369 11.69 -53.72 13.71
C LEU A 369 10.18 -53.51 13.91
N PRO A 370 9.74 -53.12 15.13
CA PRO A 370 8.37 -52.68 15.35
C PRO A 370 8.06 -51.47 14.45
N GLN A 371 6.98 -51.55 13.66
CA GLN A 371 6.60 -50.49 12.70
C GLN A 371 5.79 -49.34 13.35
N TRP A 372 5.43 -49.46 14.62
CA TRP A 372 4.66 -48.44 15.33
C TRP A 372 5.39 -47.08 15.45
N PRO A 373 6.74 -46.98 15.60
CA PRO A 373 7.43 -45.69 15.64
C PRO A 373 7.34 -44.94 14.31
N MET A 374 7.50 -45.64 13.19
CA MET A 374 7.36 -45.06 11.85
C MET A 374 5.92 -44.63 11.58
N ARG A 375 4.93 -45.41 12.04
CA ARG A 375 3.51 -45.04 11.99
C ARG A 375 3.22 -43.81 12.84
N VAL A 376 3.78 -43.70 14.05
CA VAL A 376 3.59 -42.53 14.92
C VAL A 376 4.22 -41.28 14.32
N MET A 377 5.47 -41.35 13.85
CA MET A 377 6.15 -40.20 13.22
C MET A 377 5.50 -39.78 11.90
N GLY A 378 4.90 -40.73 11.18
CA GLY A 378 4.15 -40.49 9.95
C GLY A 378 2.67 -40.17 10.13
N SER A 379 2.18 -40.04 11.36
CA SER A 379 0.78 -39.65 11.65
C SER A 379 0.72 -38.19 12.06
N SER A 380 -0.39 -37.53 11.70
CA SER A 380 -0.73 -36.22 12.24
C SER A 380 -0.98 -36.32 13.75
N LEU A 381 -0.81 -35.21 14.47
CA LEU A 381 -1.02 -35.18 15.93
C LEU A 381 -2.39 -35.76 16.38
N PRO A 382 -3.52 -35.50 15.69
CA PRO A 382 -4.81 -36.14 15.99
C PRO A 382 -4.84 -37.66 15.79
N GLU A 383 -4.09 -38.17 14.82
CA GLU A 383 -4.02 -39.59 14.46
C GLU A 383 -3.05 -40.39 15.34
N VAL A 384 -2.13 -39.75 16.06
CA VAL A 384 -1.11 -40.43 16.91
C VAL A 384 -1.77 -41.40 17.90
N GLY A 385 -2.89 -41.01 18.52
CA GLY A 385 -3.61 -41.87 19.46
C GLY A 385 -4.09 -43.18 18.82
N GLY A 386 -4.62 -43.10 17.60
CA GLY A 386 -5.03 -44.28 16.83
C GLY A 386 -3.83 -45.11 16.34
N ALA A 387 -2.76 -44.44 15.92
CA ALA A 387 -1.53 -45.09 15.44
C ALA A 387 -0.82 -45.94 16.51
N ILE A 388 -0.82 -45.49 17.78
CA ILE A 388 -0.28 -46.25 18.92
C ILE A 388 -1.15 -47.48 19.22
N GLN A 389 -2.48 -47.33 19.10
CA GLN A 389 -3.45 -48.39 19.38
C GLN A 389 -3.67 -49.34 18.19
N GLY A 390 -3.09 -49.05 17.03
CA GLY A 390 -3.29 -49.83 15.80
C GLY A 390 -4.70 -49.71 15.22
N SER A 391 -5.44 -48.64 15.53
CA SER A 391 -6.80 -48.40 15.04
C SER A 391 -6.86 -47.15 14.15
N GLY A 392 -7.75 -47.14 13.16
CA GLY A 392 -8.01 -45.97 12.32
C GLY A 392 -8.94 -44.93 12.99
N ILE A 393 -9.38 -45.19 14.22
CA ILE A 393 -10.35 -44.35 14.92
C ILE A 393 -9.61 -43.26 15.69
N LEU A 394 -10.08 -42.01 15.58
CA LEU A 394 -9.48 -40.88 16.28
C LEU A 394 -9.71 -40.96 17.79
N ASN A 395 -8.66 -40.72 18.57
CA ASN A 395 -8.78 -40.63 20.03
C ASN A 395 -9.26 -39.23 20.42
N PRO A 396 -10.33 -39.06 21.21
CA PRO A 396 -10.91 -37.75 21.53
C PRO A 396 -9.96 -36.80 22.26
N ILE A 397 -8.91 -37.30 22.94
CA ILE A 397 -7.90 -36.46 23.58
C ILE A 397 -6.96 -35.87 22.52
N PHE A 398 -6.45 -36.71 21.63
CA PHE A 398 -5.54 -36.29 20.56
C PHE A 398 -6.25 -35.49 19.47
N ALA A 399 -7.51 -35.83 19.18
CA ALA A 399 -8.38 -35.14 18.25
C ALA A 399 -9.12 -33.94 18.88
N SER A 400 -8.44 -33.20 19.75
CA SER A 400 -8.99 -32.02 20.41
C SER A 400 -8.00 -30.86 20.49
N VAL A 401 -8.50 -29.69 20.89
CA VAL A 401 -7.68 -28.49 21.14
C VAL A 401 -6.74 -28.63 22.35
N LEU A 402 -6.86 -29.69 23.17
CA LEU A 402 -6.12 -29.82 24.43
C LEU A 402 -4.60 -29.82 24.25
N ILE A 403 -4.07 -30.60 23.30
CA ILE A 403 -2.62 -30.66 23.05
C ILE A 403 -2.13 -29.34 22.44
N PRO A 404 -2.78 -28.77 21.41
CA PRO A 404 -2.48 -27.41 20.96
C PRO A 404 -2.49 -26.35 22.06
N ALA A 405 -3.50 -26.36 22.94
CA ALA A 405 -3.60 -25.42 24.06
C ALA A 405 -2.43 -25.55 25.03
N LEU A 406 -2.03 -26.78 25.37
CA LEU A 406 -0.88 -27.03 26.23
C LEU A 406 0.43 -26.54 25.58
N LEU A 407 0.62 -26.80 24.28
CA LEU A 407 1.80 -26.33 23.53
C LEU A 407 1.85 -24.81 23.48
N ILE A 408 0.71 -24.15 23.25
CA ILE A 408 0.63 -22.70 23.27
C ILE A 408 0.98 -22.16 24.65
N VAL A 409 0.42 -22.70 25.74
CA VAL A 409 0.74 -22.25 27.11
C VAL A 409 2.24 -22.43 27.43
N LEU A 410 2.85 -23.54 27.02
CA LEU A 410 4.27 -23.81 27.29
C LEU A 410 5.22 -22.95 26.46
N LEU A 411 4.88 -22.70 25.19
CA LEU A 411 5.80 -22.10 24.23
C LEU A 411 5.52 -20.62 23.93
N LEU A 412 4.40 -20.05 24.42
CA LEU A 412 4.07 -18.63 24.18
C LEU A 412 5.16 -17.68 24.64
N GLY A 413 5.84 -18.02 25.75
CA GLY A 413 6.90 -17.20 26.34
C GLY A 413 8.22 -17.22 25.58
N ASN A 414 8.36 -18.05 24.54
CA ASN A 414 9.58 -18.17 23.75
C ASN A 414 9.37 -17.64 22.32
N GLN A 415 10.18 -16.66 21.92
CA GLN A 415 10.00 -15.90 20.69
C GLN A 415 10.17 -16.75 19.40
N GLU A 416 10.96 -17.82 19.45
CA GLU A 416 11.16 -18.74 18.31
C GLU A 416 10.18 -19.91 18.32
N TRP A 417 10.00 -20.56 19.49
CA TRP A 417 9.23 -21.80 19.60
C TRP A 417 7.72 -21.59 19.69
N LYS A 418 7.24 -20.37 19.99
CA LYS A 418 5.81 -20.05 19.91
C LYS A 418 5.23 -20.34 18.52
N TRP A 419 6.01 -20.12 17.47
CA TRP A 419 5.59 -20.37 16.09
C TRP A 419 5.40 -21.86 15.80
N LEU A 420 6.16 -22.74 16.46
CA LEU A 420 5.91 -24.17 16.42
C LEU A 420 4.52 -24.52 17.00
N ALA A 421 4.16 -23.91 18.14
CA ALA A 421 2.87 -24.15 18.78
C ALA A 421 1.70 -23.63 17.93
N ILE A 422 1.83 -22.42 17.37
CA ILE A 422 0.84 -21.83 16.47
C ILE A 422 0.69 -22.69 15.21
N GLY A 423 1.80 -23.09 14.59
CA GLY A 423 1.81 -23.97 13.42
C GLY A 423 1.14 -25.31 13.70
N THR A 424 1.47 -25.94 14.82
CA THR A 424 0.84 -27.21 15.25
C THR A 424 -0.66 -27.06 15.45
N THR A 425 -1.11 -25.95 16.04
CA THR A 425 -2.53 -25.66 16.27
C THR A 425 -3.31 -25.56 14.96
N ILE A 426 -2.76 -24.86 13.97
CA ILE A 426 -3.37 -24.72 12.64
C ILE A 426 -3.35 -26.04 11.88
N GLY A 427 -2.24 -26.79 11.99
CA GLY A 427 -2.13 -28.13 11.40
C GLY A 427 -3.19 -29.09 11.95
N VAL A 428 -3.37 -29.11 13.26
CA VAL A 428 -4.42 -29.91 13.93
C VAL A 428 -5.81 -29.51 13.46
N ALA A 429 -6.11 -28.20 13.39
CA ALA A 429 -7.39 -27.71 12.89
C ALA A 429 -7.66 -28.20 11.45
N SER A 430 -6.64 -28.20 10.60
CA SER A 430 -6.74 -28.67 9.21
C SER A 430 -7.03 -30.17 9.14
N CYS A 431 -6.32 -30.99 9.92
CA CYS A 431 -6.54 -32.43 9.99
C CYS A 431 -7.96 -32.76 10.49
N LEU A 432 -8.41 -32.14 11.58
CA LEU A 432 -9.74 -32.35 12.14
C LEU A 432 -10.86 -31.93 11.17
N ALA A 433 -10.66 -30.85 10.40
CA ALA A 433 -11.62 -30.41 9.40
C ALA A 433 -11.78 -31.43 8.27
N VAL A 434 -10.68 -32.02 7.80
CA VAL A 434 -10.71 -33.09 6.79
C VAL A 434 -11.38 -34.34 7.36
N SER A 435 -11.01 -34.78 8.56
CA SER A 435 -11.62 -35.94 9.21
C SER A 435 -13.12 -35.74 9.43
N ALA A 436 -13.59 -34.54 9.78
CA ALA A 436 -15.00 -34.24 9.96
C ALA A 436 -15.85 -34.44 8.69
N VAL A 437 -15.23 -34.40 7.51
CA VAL A 437 -15.90 -34.56 6.22
C VAL A 437 -15.70 -35.96 5.64
N VAL A 438 -14.49 -36.53 5.77
CA VAL A 438 -14.11 -37.77 5.10
C VAL A 438 -14.40 -39.01 5.94
N ASP A 439 -14.01 -38.99 7.22
CA ASP A 439 -14.25 -40.11 8.16
C ASP A 439 -14.32 -39.57 9.60
N PRO A 440 -15.53 -39.24 10.10
CA PRO A 440 -15.71 -38.59 11.40
C PRO A 440 -15.64 -39.59 12.57
N ALA A 441 -15.09 -40.79 12.39
CA ALA A 441 -15.03 -41.80 13.45
C ALA A 441 -14.15 -41.35 14.63
N VAL A 442 -14.79 -41.09 15.77
CA VAL A 442 -14.12 -40.75 17.04
C VAL A 442 -14.45 -41.81 18.09
N TRP A 443 -13.42 -42.26 18.81
CA TRP A 443 -13.56 -43.28 19.83
C TRP A 443 -14.51 -42.80 20.94
N GLY A 444 -15.53 -43.62 21.24
CA GLY A 444 -16.59 -43.30 22.20
C GLY A 444 -17.76 -42.46 21.65
N LEU A 445 -17.60 -41.77 20.51
CA LEU A 445 -18.65 -40.97 19.87
C LEU A 445 -19.20 -41.61 18.56
N GLY A 446 -18.50 -42.61 18.02
CA GLY A 446 -18.85 -43.27 16.76
C GLY A 446 -18.52 -42.41 15.55
N SER A 447 -19.17 -42.68 14.41
CA SER A 447 -19.02 -41.94 13.14
C SER A 447 -20.24 -41.09 12.78
N GLY A 448 -21.13 -40.87 13.75
CA GLY A 448 -22.37 -40.11 13.55
C GLY A 448 -22.20 -38.60 13.71
N PHE A 449 -23.33 -37.88 13.63
CA PHE A 449 -23.40 -36.43 13.73
C PHE A 449 -22.72 -35.85 14.99
N ALA A 450 -22.77 -36.57 16.11
CA ALA A 450 -22.10 -36.16 17.35
C ALA A 450 -20.58 -36.07 17.23
N ALA A 451 -19.95 -37.01 16.50
CA ALA A 451 -18.51 -37.00 16.27
C ALA A 451 -18.11 -35.88 15.28
N GLN A 452 -18.94 -35.65 14.26
CA GLN A 452 -18.76 -34.54 13.32
C GLN A 452 -18.83 -33.17 14.03
N ILE A 453 -19.84 -32.95 14.89
CA ILE A 453 -19.93 -31.73 15.71
C ILE A 453 -18.70 -31.59 16.60
N PHE A 454 -18.28 -32.66 17.28
CA PHE A 454 -17.11 -32.63 18.15
C PHE A 454 -15.85 -32.17 17.40
N LEU A 455 -15.61 -32.70 16.20
CA LEU A 455 -14.48 -32.30 15.37
C LEU A 455 -14.59 -30.83 14.93
N VAL A 456 -15.75 -30.40 14.42
CA VAL A 456 -15.98 -29.01 13.98
C VAL A 456 -15.82 -28.00 15.13
N VAL A 457 -16.31 -28.33 16.33
CA VAL A 457 -16.13 -27.49 17.52
C VAL A 457 -14.65 -27.36 17.86
N ASN A 458 -13.89 -28.46 17.83
CA ASN A 458 -12.44 -28.41 18.09
C ASN A 458 -11.67 -27.66 16.99
N VAL A 459 -12.09 -27.72 15.72
CA VAL A 459 -11.54 -26.87 14.65
C VAL A 459 -11.71 -25.39 14.99
N MET A 460 -12.92 -24.98 15.37
CA MET A 460 -13.19 -23.58 15.74
C MET A 460 -12.40 -23.14 16.97
N LEU A 461 -12.27 -24.01 17.98
CA LEU A 461 -11.45 -23.75 19.16
C LEU A 461 -9.96 -23.59 18.81
N CYS A 462 -9.40 -24.46 17.98
CA CYS A 462 -8.01 -24.36 17.52
C CYS A 462 -7.77 -23.06 16.74
N LEU A 463 -8.67 -22.67 15.83
CA LEU A 463 -8.55 -21.42 15.08
C LEU A 463 -8.67 -20.19 15.99
N GLY A 464 -9.58 -20.22 16.97
CA GLY A 464 -9.71 -19.19 17.99
C GLY A 464 -8.45 -19.05 18.86
N LEU A 465 -7.89 -20.19 19.29
CA LEU A 465 -6.65 -20.26 20.07
C LEU A 465 -5.44 -19.71 19.30
N ALA A 466 -5.28 -20.10 18.03
CA ALA A 466 -4.22 -19.57 17.17
C ALA A 466 -4.35 -18.04 16.99
N ARG A 467 -5.56 -17.54 16.77
CA ARG A 467 -5.81 -16.10 16.64
C ARG A 467 -5.50 -15.32 17.92
N LEU A 468 -5.82 -15.90 19.08
CA LEU A 468 -5.53 -15.28 20.38
C LEU A 468 -4.03 -15.23 20.67
N ALA A 469 -3.31 -16.30 20.35
CA ALA A 469 -1.86 -16.36 20.47
C ALA A 469 -1.15 -15.31 19.60
N ILE A 470 -1.66 -15.08 18.38
CA ILE A 470 -1.12 -14.05 17.47
C ILE A 470 -1.42 -12.63 17.96
N ARG A 471 -2.66 -12.36 18.42
CA ARG A 471 -3.05 -11.02 18.91
C ARG A 471 -2.33 -10.55 20.18
N THR A 472 -1.73 -11.47 20.93
CA THR A 472 -0.98 -11.09 22.15
C THR A 472 0.30 -10.35 21.78
N GLU A 473 0.79 -10.48 20.55
CA GLU A 473 1.93 -9.74 20.01
C GLU A 473 1.62 -8.26 19.73
N ASP A 474 0.45 -7.94 19.17
CA ASP A 474 0.02 -6.57 18.85
C ASP A 474 -0.14 -5.66 20.10
N LYS A 475 -0.13 -6.24 21.30
CA LYS A 475 -0.20 -5.51 22.58
C LYS A 475 1.15 -5.44 23.33
N LEU A 476 2.15 -6.21 22.89
CA LEU A 476 3.47 -6.30 23.52
C LEU A 476 4.59 -5.70 22.66
N ALA A 477 4.34 -5.50 21.36
CA ALA A 477 5.13 -4.65 20.46
C ALA A 477 4.58 -3.22 20.48
#